data_AF-A0A857FK51-F1
#
_entry.id   AF-A0A857FK51-F1
#
_cell.length_a   1.000
_cell.length_b   1.000
_cell.length_c   1.000
_cell.angle_alpha   90.00
_cell.angle_beta   90.00
_cell.angle_gamma   90.00
#
_symmetry.space_group_name_H-M   'P 1'
#
loop_
_entity.id
_entity.type
_entity.pdbx_description
1 polymer ?
#
loop_
_entity_poly.entity_id
_entity_poly.type
_entity_poly.pdbx_seq_one_letter_code
_entity_poly.pdbx_strand_id
1 'polypeptide(L)'
;MTNTPADEWFARPLEDELQIWKFTNSRALLMGRANTENGPGNCFHAKSGGTVWDAIREETPWLDGLEAPGPFVPLRHSPGQFFPRMACPIIGGLLDKFCTVQARLPDCNNEQRYFRSAQTQLEALVSDLAAICRVVEPSKATLEVYGHEIRNLLILAATEVEMHMAGIMVSNGNKDERKNTLSYIKLAEPLRLRSYSVRFKRYPEVDEIKPFAEWLRDKPTVSLKWYDAYNAVKHDREGQFKRASLCNAIEAVAACAILLVAQCGEAGLSDDLKRSITVEGEPWPIEDCYVVPQQSTTWTPINHPNLR
;
A
#
# COMPACT_ATOMS: atom_id res chain seq x y z
N MET A 1 -22.42 2.31 -31.23
CA MET A 1 -22.01 2.19 -29.82
C MET A 1 -21.88 3.59 -29.28
N THR A 2 -22.90 4.06 -28.56
CA THR A 2 -22.91 5.37 -27.92
C THR A 2 -21.88 5.33 -26.79
N ASN A 3 -20.82 6.13 -26.92
CA ASN A 3 -19.83 6.31 -25.87
C ASN A 3 -20.51 7.06 -24.72
N THR A 4 -21.17 6.34 -23.82
CA THR A 4 -21.60 6.90 -22.54
C THR A 4 -20.31 7.22 -21.78
N PRO A 5 -20.07 8.47 -21.39
CA PRO A 5 -18.93 8.82 -20.55
C PRO A 5 -18.95 7.92 -19.31
N ALA A 6 -17.81 7.36 -18.93
CA ALA A 6 -17.71 6.59 -17.71
C ALA A 6 -18.09 7.49 -16.53
N ASP A 7 -18.87 6.97 -15.58
CA ASP A 7 -19.17 7.70 -14.35
C ASP A 7 -17.86 8.00 -13.61
N GLU A 8 -17.66 9.27 -13.24
CA GLU A 8 -16.51 9.70 -12.46
C GLU A 8 -16.89 9.81 -10.99
N TRP A 9 -15.96 9.49 -10.10
CA TRP A 9 -16.19 9.50 -8.66
C TRP A 9 -15.29 10.50 -7.98
N PHE A 10 -15.86 11.27 -7.07
CA PHE A 10 -15.14 12.32 -6.36
C PHE A 10 -15.40 12.22 -4.86
N ALA A 11 -14.40 12.56 -4.06
CA ALA A 11 -14.57 12.85 -2.65
C ALA A 11 -14.52 14.36 -2.42
N ARG A 12 -15.29 14.89 -1.48
CA ARG A 12 -15.20 16.30 -1.06
C ARG A 12 -15.00 16.37 0.45
N PRO A 13 -13.77 16.70 0.92
CA PRO A 13 -13.52 16.84 2.34
C PRO A 13 -14.14 18.14 2.86
N LEU A 14 -14.88 18.01 3.96
CA LEU A 14 -15.37 19.09 4.80
C LEU A 14 -14.75 18.94 6.20
N GLU A 15 -14.97 19.92 7.07
CA GLU A 15 -14.39 19.92 8.44
C GLU A 15 -14.79 18.68 9.24
N ASP A 16 -16.05 18.24 9.14
CA ASP A 16 -16.62 17.14 9.93
C ASP A 16 -17.09 15.93 9.09
N GLU A 17 -16.99 15.99 7.76
CA GLU A 17 -17.56 14.98 6.85
C GLU A 17 -16.72 14.86 5.56
N LEU A 18 -16.66 13.67 4.97
CA LEU A 18 -16.15 13.45 3.61
C LEU A 18 -17.32 12.97 2.79
N GLN A 19 -17.69 13.78 1.82
CA GLN A 19 -18.79 13.47 0.94
C GLN A 19 -18.29 12.65 -0.25
N ILE A 20 -19.04 11.63 -0.66
CA ILE A 20 -18.75 10.86 -1.88
C ILE A 20 -19.76 11.24 -2.95
N TRP A 21 -19.25 11.66 -4.10
CA TRP A 21 -20.04 12.14 -5.21
C TRP A 21 -19.85 11.28 -6.45
N LYS A 22 -20.95 11.07 -7.16
CA LYS A 22 -20.99 10.43 -8.47
C LYS A 22 -21.28 11.47 -9.55
N PHE A 23 -20.33 11.68 -10.45
CA PHE A 23 -20.40 12.65 -11.53
C PHE A 23 -20.67 11.95 -12.87
N THR A 24 -21.53 12.57 -13.66
CA THR A 24 -21.80 12.28 -15.06
C THR A 24 -21.72 13.60 -15.82
N ASN A 25 -21.69 13.59 -17.15
CA ASN A 25 -21.64 14.83 -17.94
C ASN A 25 -22.75 15.84 -17.56
N SER A 26 -23.92 15.35 -17.15
CA SER A 26 -25.10 16.18 -16.89
C SER A 26 -25.52 16.26 -15.42
N ARG A 27 -24.95 15.46 -14.52
CA ARG A 27 -25.39 15.35 -13.12
C ARG A 27 -24.26 15.05 -12.16
N ALA A 28 -24.32 15.61 -10.96
CA ALA A 28 -23.49 15.24 -9.83
C ALA A 28 -24.40 14.87 -8.66
N LEU A 29 -24.21 13.69 -8.08
CA LEU A 29 -25.07 13.11 -7.05
C LEU A 29 -24.28 12.82 -5.78
N LEU A 30 -24.74 13.32 -4.64
CA LEU A 30 -24.19 13.02 -3.32
C LEU A 30 -24.68 11.66 -2.83
N MET A 31 -23.77 10.72 -2.72
CA MET A 31 -24.07 9.34 -2.35
C MET A 31 -24.24 9.19 -0.82
N GLY A 32 -24.98 8.17 -0.41
CA GLY A 32 -25.17 7.84 1.01
C GLY A 32 -26.21 8.69 1.77
N ARG A 33 -26.89 9.66 1.12
CA ARG A 33 -27.98 10.45 1.74
C ARG A 33 -29.37 9.98 1.31
N ALA A 34 -30.34 10.07 2.21
CA ALA A 34 -31.75 9.89 1.86
C ALA A 34 -32.19 11.02 0.89
N ASN A 35 -32.95 10.68 -0.15
CA ASN A 35 -33.42 11.60 -1.20
C ASN A 35 -32.29 12.31 -1.98
N THR A 36 -31.29 11.56 -2.46
CA THR A 36 -30.17 12.06 -3.28
C THR A 36 -30.62 12.95 -4.44
N GLU A 37 -31.72 12.62 -5.13
CA GLU A 37 -32.13 13.31 -6.35
C GLU A 37 -32.92 14.62 -6.12
N ASN A 38 -33.49 14.81 -4.92
CA ASN A 38 -34.43 15.92 -4.63
C ASN A 38 -34.05 16.77 -3.41
N GLY A 39 -32.93 16.45 -2.73
CA GLY A 39 -32.45 17.22 -1.59
C GLY A 39 -31.64 18.46 -2.02
N PRO A 40 -31.89 19.65 -1.45
CA PRO A 40 -31.07 20.84 -1.71
C PRO A 40 -29.59 20.56 -1.43
N GLY A 41 -28.71 20.83 -2.40
CA GLY A 41 -27.27 20.60 -2.26
C GLY A 41 -26.83 19.13 -2.27
N ASN A 42 -27.74 18.18 -2.55
CA ASN A 42 -27.41 16.75 -2.73
C ASN A 42 -27.31 16.34 -4.21
N CYS A 43 -27.76 17.18 -5.13
CA CYS A 43 -27.69 16.93 -6.56
C CYS A 43 -27.52 18.24 -7.34
N PHE A 44 -26.72 18.19 -8.40
CA PHE A 44 -26.58 19.26 -9.39
C PHE A 44 -26.97 18.74 -10.78
N HIS A 45 -27.67 19.56 -11.55
CA HIS A 45 -28.14 19.20 -12.88
C HIS A 45 -27.71 20.24 -13.92
N ALA A 46 -27.02 19.79 -14.96
CA ALA A 46 -26.64 20.64 -16.08
C ALA A 46 -27.88 21.15 -16.83
N LYS A 47 -27.91 22.45 -17.14
CA LYS A 47 -28.88 23.04 -18.07
C LYS A 47 -28.60 22.58 -19.51
N SER A 48 -29.58 22.71 -20.40
CA SER A 48 -29.44 22.31 -21.80
C SER A 48 -28.23 22.97 -22.46
N GLY A 49 -27.30 22.16 -22.98
CA GLY A 49 -26.07 22.61 -23.63
C GLY A 49 -24.89 22.94 -22.69
N GLY A 50 -25.07 22.86 -21.37
CA GLY A 50 -24.02 23.06 -20.36
C GLY A 50 -23.50 21.76 -19.76
N THR A 51 -22.49 21.88 -18.90
CA THR A 51 -21.89 20.77 -18.13
C THR A 51 -22.38 20.77 -16.68
N VAL A 52 -22.18 19.64 -15.98
CA VAL A 52 -22.45 19.58 -14.53
C VAL A 52 -21.64 20.61 -13.74
N TRP A 53 -20.42 20.93 -14.19
CA TRP A 53 -19.56 21.94 -13.57
C TRP A 53 -20.14 23.35 -13.70
N ASP A 54 -20.83 23.65 -14.80
CA ASP A 54 -21.55 24.93 -14.95
C ASP A 54 -22.67 25.06 -13.90
N ALA A 55 -23.42 23.97 -13.67
CA ALA A 55 -24.48 23.95 -12.66
C ALA A 55 -23.93 24.13 -11.24
N ILE A 56 -22.84 23.42 -10.88
CA ILE A 56 -22.19 23.58 -9.57
C ILE A 56 -21.75 25.03 -9.35
N ARG A 57 -21.14 25.67 -10.36
CA ARG A 57 -20.71 27.07 -10.27
C ARG A 57 -21.86 28.04 -10.04
N GLU A 58 -22.97 27.84 -10.75
CA GLU A 58 -24.14 28.72 -10.66
C GLU A 58 -24.85 28.56 -9.31
N GLU A 59 -25.01 27.32 -8.84
CA GLU A 59 -25.76 27.00 -7.61
C GLU A 59 -24.93 27.17 -6.33
N THR A 60 -23.60 27.10 -6.43
CA THR A 60 -22.68 27.22 -5.28
C THR A 60 -21.54 28.22 -5.54
N PRO A 61 -21.85 29.50 -5.80
CA PRO A 61 -20.82 30.52 -6.11
C PRO A 61 -19.85 30.78 -4.95
N TRP A 62 -20.17 30.35 -3.73
CA TRP A 62 -19.32 30.44 -2.54
C TRP A 62 -18.33 29.28 -2.39
N LEU A 63 -18.35 28.31 -3.30
CA LEU A 63 -17.48 27.14 -3.24
C LEU A 63 -16.08 27.49 -3.77
N ASP A 64 -15.04 27.34 -2.95
CA ASP A 64 -13.66 27.59 -3.37
C ASP A 64 -13.24 26.71 -4.56
N GLY A 65 -12.49 27.27 -5.52
CA GLY A 65 -11.95 26.52 -6.66
C GLY A 65 -12.98 26.21 -7.76
N LEU A 66 -13.71 27.20 -8.25
CA LEU A 66 -14.78 27.00 -9.25
C LEU A 66 -14.33 26.44 -10.63
N GLU A 67 -13.01 26.24 -10.84
CA GLU A 67 -12.46 25.47 -11.95
C GLU A 67 -12.39 23.99 -11.60
N ALA A 68 -12.81 23.11 -12.52
CA ALA A 68 -12.79 21.67 -12.28
C ALA A 68 -11.36 21.17 -11.96
N PRO A 69 -11.17 20.33 -10.92
CA PRO A 69 -12.23 19.67 -10.12
C PRO A 69 -12.67 20.46 -8.88
N GLY A 70 -12.11 21.64 -8.63
CA GLY A 70 -12.44 22.48 -7.47
C GLY A 70 -12.14 21.81 -6.14
N PRO A 71 -13.04 21.87 -5.15
CA PRO A 71 -12.82 21.24 -3.84
C PRO A 71 -13.07 19.73 -3.88
N PHE A 72 -13.39 19.18 -5.05
CA PHE A 72 -13.60 17.75 -5.24
C PHE A 72 -12.27 17.08 -5.59
N VAL A 73 -11.96 15.99 -4.90
CA VAL A 73 -10.80 15.14 -5.13
C VAL A 73 -11.24 13.95 -5.99
N PRO A 74 -10.73 13.79 -7.22
CA PRO A 74 -11.08 12.65 -8.07
C PRO A 74 -10.54 11.34 -7.46
N LEU A 75 -11.40 10.32 -7.36
CA LEU A 75 -11.03 9.00 -6.85
C LEU A 75 -10.45 8.14 -7.98
N ARG A 76 -9.40 7.36 -7.70
CA ARG A 76 -8.75 6.50 -8.70
C ARG A 76 -9.56 5.26 -9.10
N HIS A 77 -10.54 4.87 -8.31
CA HIS A 77 -11.39 3.71 -8.57
C HIS A 77 -12.80 3.96 -8.03
N SER A 78 -13.78 3.22 -8.57
CA SER A 78 -15.17 3.35 -8.12
C SER A 78 -15.34 2.78 -6.71
N PRO A 79 -16.33 3.27 -5.93
CA PRO A 79 -16.67 2.67 -4.65
C PRO A 79 -16.98 1.17 -4.76
N GLY A 80 -16.50 0.41 -3.79
CA GLY A 80 -16.56 -1.05 -3.77
C GLY A 80 -15.52 -1.75 -4.64
N GLN A 81 -14.66 -1.03 -5.36
CA GLN A 81 -13.50 -1.61 -6.03
C GLN A 81 -12.26 -1.57 -5.14
N PHE A 82 -11.39 -2.56 -5.29
CA PHE A 82 -10.10 -2.60 -4.60
C PHE A 82 -9.05 -3.35 -5.43
N PHE A 83 -7.77 -3.13 -5.14
CA PHE A 83 -6.68 -3.88 -5.75
C PHE A 83 -6.32 -5.11 -4.89
N PRO A 84 -6.30 -6.33 -5.45
CA PRO A 84 -5.92 -7.53 -4.72
C PRO A 84 -4.56 -7.40 -4.04
N ARG A 85 -4.50 -7.81 -2.76
CA ARG A 85 -3.29 -7.75 -1.92
C ARG A 85 -2.65 -6.35 -1.87
N MET A 86 -3.47 -5.31 -1.84
CA MET A 86 -3.04 -3.95 -1.54
C MET A 86 -3.96 -3.38 -0.48
N ALA A 87 -3.45 -3.17 0.72
CA ALA A 87 -4.19 -2.54 1.79
C ALA A 87 -4.15 -1.02 1.61
N CYS A 88 -5.33 -0.40 1.63
CA CYS A 88 -5.49 1.05 1.64
C CYS A 88 -6.50 1.41 2.73
N PRO A 89 -6.50 2.65 3.25
CA PRO A 89 -7.55 3.06 4.15
C PRO A 89 -8.92 2.99 3.47
N ILE A 90 -9.96 2.72 4.26
CA ILE A 90 -11.33 2.52 3.77
C ILE A 90 -12.23 3.63 4.31
N ILE A 91 -12.74 4.45 3.39
CA ILE A 91 -13.67 5.55 3.63
C ILE A 91 -15.12 5.03 3.72
N GLY A 92 -15.89 5.56 4.68
CA GLY A 92 -17.32 5.26 4.88
C GLY A 92 -17.61 4.00 5.70
N GLY A 93 -16.63 3.53 6.49
CA GLY A 93 -16.80 2.40 7.41
C GLY A 93 -17.37 2.81 8.78
N LEU A 94 -17.75 1.82 9.59
CA LEU A 94 -18.43 1.96 10.91
C LEU A 94 -17.68 2.80 11.98
N LEU A 95 -16.43 3.23 11.73
CA LEU A 95 -15.55 3.92 12.68
C LEU A 95 -15.32 5.39 12.26
N ASP A 96 -16.36 6.02 11.73
CA ASP A 96 -16.31 7.22 10.88
C ASP A 96 -15.78 8.51 11.57
N LYS A 97 -14.45 8.59 11.64
CA LYS A 97 -13.67 9.79 11.34
C LYS A 97 -12.68 9.37 10.27
N PHE A 98 -12.59 10.07 9.15
CA PHE A 98 -11.70 9.71 8.03
C PHE A 98 -10.29 9.38 8.52
N CYS A 99 -9.97 8.09 8.56
CA CYS A 99 -8.67 7.60 8.98
C CYS A 99 -7.91 7.25 7.71
N THR A 100 -7.00 8.12 7.30
CA THR A 100 -6.09 7.90 6.16
C THR A 100 -4.85 7.10 6.55
N VAL A 101 -4.77 6.63 7.80
CA VAL A 101 -3.61 5.94 8.36
C VAL A 101 -3.82 4.43 8.43
N GLN A 102 -5.02 3.98 8.84
CA GLN A 102 -5.29 2.55 9.06
C GLN A 102 -5.70 1.84 7.77
N ALA A 103 -4.69 1.40 7.02
CA ALA A 103 -4.87 0.60 5.82
C ALA A 103 -5.45 -0.78 6.13
N ARG A 104 -6.37 -1.25 5.27
CA ARG A 104 -7.01 -2.58 5.36
C ARG A 104 -7.22 -3.15 3.96
N LEU A 105 -7.18 -4.47 3.85
CA LEU A 105 -7.60 -5.16 2.64
C LEU A 105 -9.08 -5.55 2.76
N PRO A 106 -9.98 -5.07 1.88
CA PRO A 106 -11.41 -5.33 1.98
C PRO A 106 -11.80 -6.82 1.97
N ASP A 107 -11.07 -7.64 1.21
CA ASP A 107 -11.32 -9.07 1.06
C ASP A 107 -10.21 -9.93 1.67
N CYS A 108 -9.75 -9.56 2.87
CA CYS A 108 -8.69 -10.30 3.55
C CYS A 108 -9.06 -11.77 3.85
N ASN A 109 -10.37 -12.08 3.93
CA ASN A 109 -10.88 -13.41 4.25
C ASN A 109 -10.52 -14.45 3.19
N ASN A 110 -10.60 -14.08 1.91
CA ASN A 110 -10.29 -15.00 0.80
C ASN A 110 -8.80 -15.39 0.72
N GLU A 111 -7.91 -14.62 1.36
CA GLU A 111 -6.46 -14.82 1.35
C GLU A 111 -5.92 -15.20 2.75
N GLN A 112 -6.78 -15.54 3.71
CA GLN A 112 -6.37 -15.82 5.10
C GLN A 112 -5.28 -16.89 5.21
N ARG A 113 -5.37 -17.96 4.41
CA ARG A 113 -4.38 -19.04 4.44
C ARG A 113 -2.99 -18.54 4.05
N TYR A 114 -2.94 -17.70 3.01
CA TYR A 114 -1.71 -17.08 2.56
C TYR A 114 -1.14 -16.16 3.65
N PHE A 115 -1.95 -15.26 4.20
CA PHE A 115 -1.48 -14.32 5.21
C PHE A 115 -1.03 -14.99 6.51
N ARG A 116 -1.71 -16.04 6.97
CA ARG A 116 -1.25 -16.82 8.13
C ARG A 116 0.11 -17.48 7.87
N SER A 117 0.30 -18.05 6.69
CA SER A 117 1.59 -18.65 6.31
C SER A 117 2.71 -17.60 6.28
N ALA A 118 2.42 -16.43 5.70
CA ALA A 118 3.35 -15.30 5.65
C ALA A 118 3.70 -14.75 7.04
N GLN A 119 2.71 -14.66 7.94
CA GLN A 119 2.92 -14.28 9.34
C GLN A 119 3.87 -15.24 10.04
N THR A 120 3.61 -16.55 9.94
CA THR A 120 4.48 -17.57 10.54
C THR A 120 5.90 -17.50 9.97
N GLN A 121 6.05 -17.24 8.67
CA GLN A 121 7.37 -17.08 8.07
C GLN A 121 8.09 -15.83 8.60
N LEU A 122 7.40 -14.70 8.73
CA LEU A 122 7.98 -13.48 9.32
C LEU A 122 8.33 -13.67 10.80
N GLU A 123 7.52 -14.39 11.58
CA GLU A 123 7.82 -14.75 12.97
C GLU A 123 9.12 -15.56 13.08
N ALA A 124 9.31 -16.54 12.20
CA ALA A 124 10.54 -17.31 12.12
C ALA A 124 11.76 -16.41 11.80
N LEU A 125 11.64 -15.54 10.79
CA LEU A 125 12.70 -14.59 10.42
C LEU A 125 13.06 -13.63 11.56
N VAL A 126 12.07 -13.10 12.28
CA VAL A 126 12.29 -12.22 13.44
C VAL A 126 12.94 -12.99 14.61
N SER A 127 12.55 -14.25 14.82
CA SER A 127 13.17 -15.12 15.82
C SER A 127 14.64 -15.41 15.49
N ASP A 128 14.95 -15.71 14.23
CA ASP A 128 16.32 -15.96 13.77
C ASP A 128 17.19 -14.70 13.90
N LEU A 129 16.65 -13.53 13.55
CA LEU A 129 17.31 -12.25 13.79
C LEU A 129 17.59 -12.04 15.28
N ALA A 130 16.62 -12.29 16.15
CA ALA A 130 16.81 -12.18 17.59
C ALA A 130 17.87 -13.17 18.11
N ALA A 131 17.98 -14.36 17.53
CA ALA A 131 19.02 -15.32 17.88
C ALA A 131 20.43 -14.82 17.49
N ILE A 132 20.58 -14.23 16.31
CA ILE A 132 21.82 -13.58 15.88
C ILE A 132 22.17 -12.41 16.81
N CYS A 133 21.19 -11.56 17.11
CA CYS A 133 21.41 -10.37 17.94
C CYS A 133 21.76 -10.70 19.41
N ARG A 134 21.48 -11.92 19.90
CA ARG A 134 21.98 -12.39 21.21
C ARG A 134 23.50 -12.60 21.24
N VAL A 135 24.11 -12.84 20.09
CA VAL A 135 25.55 -13.06 19.94
C VAL A 135 26.25 -11.80 19.44
N VAL A 136 25.57 -11.05 18.57
CA VAL A 136 26.07 -9.82 17.97
C VAL A 136 25.13 -8.68 18.33
N GLU A 137 25.51 -7.86 19.31
CA GLU A 137 24.73 -6.67 19.68
C GLU A 137 24.59 -5.75 18.46
N PRO A 138 23.36 -5.34 18.05
CA PRO A 138 23.19 -4.47 16.91
C PRO A 138 23.59 -3.02 17.26
N SER A 139 24.62 -2.50 16.60
CA SER A 139 25.15 -1.16 16.82
C SER A 139 25.89 -0.68 15.58
N LYS A 140 26.20 0.62 15.49
CA LYS A 140 27.00 1.17 14.38
C LYS A 140 28.33 0.43 14.16
N ALA A 141 28.94 -0.12 15.22
CA ALA A 141 30.19 -0.86 15.14
C ALA A 141 30.04 -2.29 14.60
N THR A 142 28.84 -2.87 14.66
CA THR A 142 28.58 -4.28 14.40
C THR A 142 27.65 -4.52 13.21
N LEU A 143 26.98 -3.49 12.69
CA LEU A 143 26.07 -3.61 11.54
C LEU A 143 26.74 -4.21 10.28
N GLU A 144 28.04 -4.04 10.12
CA GLU A 144 28.81 -4.58 8.98
C GLU A 144 29.41 -5.97 9.22
N VAL A 145 29.21 -6.57 10.41
CA VAL A 145 29.67 -7.94 10.64
C VAL A 145 28.84 -8.92 9.82
N TYR A 146 29.48 -10.00 9.40
CA TYR A 146 28.88 -11.03 8.57
C TYR A 146 29.23 -12.41 9.11
N GLY A 147 28.41 -13.39 8.78
CA GLY A 147 28.54 -14.75 9.28
C GLY A 147 27.57 -15.67 8.58
N HIS A 148 27.71 -16.99 8.81
CA HIS A 148 26.88 -17.97 8.12
C HIS A 148 25.39 -17.82 8.47
N GLU A 149 25.07 -17.57 9.74
CA GLU A 149 23.68 -17.34 10.17
C GLU A 149 23.11 -16.03 9.59
N ILE A 150 23.89 -14.95 9.58
CA ILE A 150 23.48 -13.66 8.98
C ILE A 150 23.21 -13.84 7.48
N ARG A 151 24.08 -14.57 6.77
CA ARG A 151 23.86 -14.92 5.37
C ARG A 151 22.58 -15.73 5.19
N ASN A 152 22.37 -16.77 5.98
CA ASN A 152 21.19 -17.61 5.84
C ASN A 152 19.92 -16.79 6.04
N LEU A 153 19.90 -15.93 7.06
CA LEU A 153 18.79 -15.00 7.29
C LEU A 153 18.57 -14.05 6.11
N LEU A 154 19.63 -13.42 5.58
CA LEU A 154 19.53 -12.54 4.41
C LEU A 154 18.92 -13.27 3.20
N ILE A 155 19.40 -14.49 2.91
CA ILE A 155 18.87 -15.27 1.79
C ILE A 155 17.38 -15.57 2.00
N LEU A 156 17.01 -16.10 3.18
CA LEU A 156 15.63 -16.49 3.49
C LEU A 156 14.67 -15.29 3.44
N ALA A 157 15.05 -14.18 4.09
CA ALA A 157 14.26 -12.95 4.08
C ALA A 157 14.10 -12.40 2.66
N ALA A 158 15.19 -12.28 1.88
CA ALA A 158 15.10 -11.75 0.53
C ALA A 158 14.25 -12.63 -0.40
N THR A 159 14.31 -13.96 -0.26
CA THR A 159 13.43 -14.85 -1.02
C THR A 159 11.95 -14.72 -0.63
N GLU A 160 11.65 -14.45 0.64
CA GLU A 160 10.28 -14.18 1.09
C GLU A 160 9.77 -12.83 0.54
N VAL A 161 10.63 -11.81 0.48
CA VAL A 161 10.30 -10.55 -0.22
C VAL A 161 9.96 -10.80 -1.69
N GLU A 162 10.79 -11.58 -2.42
CA GLU A 162 10.51 -11.93 -3.83
C GLU A 162 9.17 -12.67 -3.98
N MET A 163 8.85 -13.57 -3.03
CA MET A 163 7.59 -14.30 -2.99
C MET A 163 6.40 -13.34 -2.84
N HIS A 164 6.44 -12.43 -1.86
CA HIS A 164 5.40 -11.41 -1.67
C HIS A 164 5.21 -10.56 -2.92
N MET A 165 6.29 -10.00 -3.46
CA MET A 165 6.23 -9.14 -4.64
C MET A 165 5.67 -9.89 -5.85
N ALA A 166 6.09 -11.12 -6.09
CA ALA A 166 5.56 -11.95 -7.16
C ALA A 166 4.07 -12.25 -6.97
N GLY A 167 3.65 -12.58 -5.76
CA GLY A 167 2.26 -12.85 -5.40
C GLY A 167 1.35 -11.65 -5.69
N ILE A 168 1.76 -10.45 -5.29
CA ILE A 168 1.00 -9.21 -5.53
C ILE A 168 0.84 -8.96 -7.04
N MET A 169 1.91 -9.11 -7.82
CA MET A 169 1.83 -8.95 -9.27
C MET A 169 0.89 -9.97 -9.92
N VAL A 170 0.96 -11.25 -9.54
CA VAL A 170 0.07 -12.31 -10.05
C VAL A 170 -1.39 -12.03 -9.68
N SER A 171 -1.67 -11.65 -8.44
CA SER A 171 -3.03 -11.30 -7.99
C SER A 171 -3.60 -10.08 -8.73
N ASN A 172 -2.74 -9.24 -9.31
CA ASN A 172 -3.12 -8.10 -10.14
C ASN A 172 -3.05 -8.42 -11.66
N GLY A 173 -3.00 -9.70 -12.02
CA GLY A 173 -3.13 -10.17 -13.39
C GLY A 173 -1.85 -10.12 -14.21
N ASN A 174 -0.68 -9.90 -13.61
CA ASN A 174 0.61 -9.99 -14.31
C ASN A 174 0.89 -11.42 -14.76
N LYS A 175 1.11 -11.60 -16.06
CA LYS A 175 1.36 -12.91 -16.68
C LYS A 175 2.83 -13.14 -17.07
N ASP A 176 3.74 -12.27 -16.67
CA ASP A 176 5.15 -12.42 -17.01
C ASP A 176 5.70 -13.73 -16.43
N GLU A 177 6.29 -14.56 -17.28
CA GLU A 177 6.89 -15.85 -16.91
C GLU A 177 8.07 -15.68 -15.95
N ARG A 178 8.80 -14.57 -16.08
CA ARG A 178 9.93 -14.22 -15.22
C ARG A 178 9.71 -12.85 -14.63
N LYS A 179 9.60 -12.81 -13.31
CA LYS A 179 9.57 -11.56 -12.54
C LYS A 179 10.97 -11.31 -11.99
N ASN A 180 11.42 -10.07 -12.11
CA ASN A 180 12.72 -9.61 -11.61
C ASN A 180 12.55 -8.21 -11.02
N THR A 181 13.63 -7.58 -10.59
CA THR A 181 13.59 -6.24 -9.99
C THR A 181 13.00 -5.15 -10.89
N LEU A 182 13.13 -5.26 -12.22
CA LEU A 182 12.46 -4.35 -13.16
C LEU A 182 10.95 -4.54 -13.16
N SER A 183 10.47 -5.76 -12.90
CA SER A 183 9.05 -6.03 -12.66
C SER A 183 8.63 -5.49 -11.29
N TYR A 184 9.39 -5.81 -10.24
CA TYR A 184 9.03 -5.54 -8.85
C TYR A 184 9.01 -4.05 -8.50
N ILE A 185 9.88 -3.22 -9.09
CA ILE A 185 9.88 -1.76 -8.83
C ILE A 185 8.53 -1.10 -9.15
N LYS A 186 7.72 -1.70 -10.03
CA LYS A 186 6.36 -1.23 -10.34
C LYS A 186 5.44 -1.25 -9.11
N LEU A 187 5.78 -2.01 -8.06
CA LEU A 187 5.04 -2.09 -6.80
C LEU A 187 5.31 -0.91 -5.86
N ALA A 188 6.43 -0.18 -6.04
CA ALA A 188 6.86 0.85 -5.09
C ALA A 188 5.85 1.99 -4.91
N GLU A 189 5.20 2.41 -6.01
CA GLU A 189 4.19 3.47 -5.99
C GLU A 189 2.81 2.93 -5.54
N PRO A 190 2.23 1.87 -6.14
CA PRO A 190 0.89 1.38 -5.76
C PRO A 190 0.77 0.95 -4.29
N LEU A 191 1.84 0.41 -3.71
CA LEU A 191 1.89 0.00 -2.30
C LEU A 191 2.51 1.08 -1.40
N ARG A 192 2.91 2.23 -1.95
CA ARG A 192 3.63 3.30 -1.25
C ARG A 192 4.83 2.81 -0.42
N LEU A 193 5.57 1.82 -0.92
CA LEU A 193 6.63 1.13 -0.16
C LEU A 193 7.68 2.08 0.41
N ARG A 194 7.95 3.20 -0.29
CA ARG A 194 8.95 4.20 0.11
C ARG A 194 8.53 5.02 1.34
N SER A 195 7.24 5.09 1.66
CA SER A 195 6.75 5.83 2.84
C SER A 195 6.73 4.98 4.11
N TYR A 196 7.09 3.69 4.01
CA TYR A 196 7.07 2.79 5.15
C TYR A 196 8.42 2.76 5.88
N SER A 197 8.33 2.53 7.18
CA SER A 197 9.46 2.30 8.05
C SER A 197 9.19 1.19 9.06
N VAL A 198 10.27 0.63 9.61
CA VAL A 198 10.22 -0.38 10.66
C VAL A 198 11.09 0.02 11.83
N ARG A 199 10.58 -0.18 13.05
CA ARG A 199 11.35 -0.12 14.29
C ARG A 199 11.32 -1.46 15.01
N PHE A 200 12.49 -1.94 15.41
CA PHE A 200 12.61 -3.13 16.25
C PHE A 200 12.56 -2.74 17.72
N LYS A 201 11.51 -3.16 18.43
CA LYS A 201 11.23 -2.71 19.81
C LYS A 201 12.28 -3.16 20.83
N ARG A 202 12.96 -4.27 20.54
CA ARG A 202 14.03 -4.82 21.40
C ARG A 202 15.38 -4.15 21.18
N TYR A 203 15.55 -3.40 20.09
CA TYR A 203 16.82 -2.81 19.67
C TYR A 203 16.62 -1.31 19.39
N PRO A 204 16.25 -0.49 20.40
CA PRO A 204 15.93 0.92 20.22
C PRO A 204 17.10 1.77 19.73
N GLU A 205 18.34 1.31 19.88
CA GLU A 205 19.57 1.90 19.35
C GLU A 205 19.75 1.70 17.84
N VAL A 206 19.00 0.78 17.24
CA VAL A 206 18.93 0.63 15.79
C VAL A 206 17.99 1.70 15.26
N ASP A 207 18.54 2.57 14.42
CA ASP A 207 17.77 3.61 13.74
C ASP A 207 16.58 3.02 12.97
N GLU A 208 15.56 3.84 12.74
CA GLU A 208 14.42 3.46 11.93
C GLU A 208 14.85 2.94 10.54
N ILE A 209 14.35 1.76 10.16
CA ILE A 209 14.75 1.09 8.92
C ILE A 209 13.75 1.39 7.82
N LYS A 210 14.22 1.93 6.69
CA LYS A 210 13.41 2.26 5.51
C LYS A 210 13.93 1.52 4.27
N PRO A 211 13.67 0.20 4.17
CA PRO A 211 14.37 -0.66 3.22
C PRO A 211 14.02 -0.39 1.75
N PHE A 212 12.95 0.38 1.47
CA PHE A 212 12.54 0.77 0.13
C PHE A 212 12.73 2.26 -0.20
N ALA A 213 13.21 3.08 0.74
CA ALA A 213 13.26 4.54 0.58
C ALA A 213 14.01 4.98 -0.69
N GLU A 214 15.14 4.34 -0.97
CA GLU A 214 16.00 4.65 -2.12
C GLU A 214 15.70 3.78 -3.35
N TRP A 215 14.57 3.06 -3.43
CA TRP A 215 14.36 2.11 -4.53
C TRP A 215 14.08 2.81 -5.88
N LEU A 216 15.06 2.90 -6.78
CA LEU A 216 14.99 3.67 -8.03
C LEU A 216 14.65 2.82 -9.27
N ARG A 217 13.91 3.41 -10.22
CA ARG A 217 13.46 2.74 -11.45
C ARG A 217 14.57 2.48 -12.47
N ASP A 218 15.57 3.35 -12.55
CA ASP A 218 16.70 3.21 -13.47
C ASP A 218 17.71 2.15 -13.01
N LYS A 219 17.77 1.85 -11.72
CA LYS A 219 18.70 0.88 -11.12
C LYS A 219 18.02 0.02 -10.04
N PRO A 220 16.97 -0.75 -10.36
CA PRO A 220 16.08 -1.32 -9.35
C PRO A 220 16.72 -2.41 -8.47
N THR A 221 17.79 -3.07 -8.92
CA THR A 221 18.57 -3.97 -8.05
C THR A 221 19.53 -3.18 -7.17
N VAL A 222 20.42 -2.40 -7.80
CA VAL A 222 21.54 -1.72 -7.11
C VAL A 222 21.07 -0.65 -6.13
N SER A 223 19.93 -0.01 -6.41
CA SER A 223 19.35 1.01 -5.53
C SER A 223 18.79 0.45 -4.22
N LEU A 224 18.54 -0.86 -4.14
CA LEU A 224 18.25 -1.57 -2.90
C LEU A 224 19.50 -2.28 -2.40
N LYS A 225 20.26 -1.64 -1.49
CA LYS A 225 21.55 -2.16 -1.02
C LYS A 225 21.47 -3.58 -0.48
N TRP A 226 20.47 -3.87 0.36
CA TRP A 226 20.24 -5.21 0.91
C TRP A 226 19.91 -6.26 -0.17
N TYR A 227 19.13 -5.87 -1.19
CA TYR A 227 18.73 -6.78 -2.27
C TYR A 227 19.87 -7.01 -3.28
N ASP A 228 20.68 -5.99 -3.56
CA ASP A 228 21.91 -6.11 -4.35
C ASP A 228 22.92 -7.02 -3.63
N ALA A 229 23.05 -6.88 -2.31
CA ALA A 229 23.87 -7.76 -1.49
C ALA A 229 23.38 -9.20 -1.50
N TYR A 230 22.07 -9.42 -1.35
CA TYR A 230 21.45 -10.74 -1.50
C TYR A 230 21.79 -11.38 -2.85
N ASN A 231 21.60 -10.66 -3.97
CA ASN A 231 21.89 -11.20 -5.30
C ASN A 231 23.37 -11.56 -5.46
N ALA A 232 24.26 -10.69 -5.01
CA ALA A 232 25.70 -10.94 -5.09
C ALA A 232 26.09 -12.21 -4.31
N VAL A 233 25.58 -12.39 -3.09
CA VAL A 233 25.84 -13.56 -2.24
C VAL A 233 25.20 -14.84 -2.79
N LYS A 234 24.02 -14.72 -3.43
CA LYS A 234 23.33 -15.83 -4.10
C LYS A 234 24.13 -16.38 -5.27
N HIS A 235 24.80 -15.51 -6.03
CA HIS A 235 25.57 -15.90 -7.21
C HIS A 235 27.05 -16.25 -6.91
N ASP A 236 27.64 -15.62 -5.90
CA ASP A 236 29.05 -15.84 -5.51
C ASP A 236 29.17 -15.87 -3.97
N ARG A 237 28.90 -17.05 -3.40
CA ARG A 237 28.90 -17.25 -1.94
C ARG A 237 30.27 -16.95 -1.31
N GLU A 238 31.36 -17.34 -1.96
CA GLU A 238 32.70 -17.26 -1.38
C GLU A 238 33.28 -15.86 -1.54
N GLY A 239 33.21 -15.28 -2.74
CA GLY A 239 33.77 -13.95 -3.02
C GLY A 239 32.94 -12.81 -2.45
N GLN A 240 31.63 -12.99 -2.27
CA GLN A 240 30.72 -11.95 -1.76
C GLN A 240 30.26 -12.17 -0.32
N PHE A 241 30.82 -13.14 0.42
CA PHE A 241 30.33 -13.49 1.77
C PHE A 241 30.20 -12.28 2.71
N LYS A 242 31.16 -11.34 2.65
CA LYS A 242 31.15 -10.11 3.44
C LYS A 242 29.93 -9.20 3.22
N ARG A 243 29.26 -9.32 2.08
CA ARG A 243 28.06 -8.53 1.76
C ARG A 243 26.83 -9.04 2.52
N ALA A 244 26.87 -10.25 3.07
CA ALA A 244 25.86 -10.73 4.00
C ALA A 244 26.05 -10.15 5.41
N SER A 245 25.99 -8.82 5.49
CA SER A 245 26.13 -8.08 6.74
C SER A 245 24.85 -8.09 7.57
N LEU A 246 24.98 -7.87 8.87
CA LEU A 246 23.85 -7.78 9.81
C LEU A 246 22.85 -6.70 9.36
N CYS A 247 23.36 -5.55 8.88
CA CYS A 247 22.54 -4.48 8.32
C CYS A 247 21.64 -4.95 7.18
N ASN A 248 22.22 -5.63 6.18
CA ASN A 248 21.45 -6.13 5.04
C ASN A 248 20.41 -7.18 5.46
N ALA A 249 20.72 -8.03 6.44
CA ALA A 249 19.77 -8.99 6.97
C ALA A 249 18.60 -8.30 7.71
N ILE A 250 18.89 -7.29 8.54
CA ILE A 250 17.86 -6.48 9.22
C ILE A 250 16.95 -5.77 8.20
N GLU A 251 17.54 -5.13 7.18
CA GLU A 251 16.79 -4.47 6.10
C GLU A 251 15.89 -5.45 5.33
N ALA A 252 16.37 -6.65 5.04
CA ALA A 252 15.56 -7.69 4.37
C ALA A 252 14.38 -8.17 5.24
N VAL A 253 14.57 -8.37 6.54
CA VAL A 253 13.49 -8.73 7.48
C VAL A 253 12.47 -7.58 7.60
N ALA A 254 12.95 -6.33 7.68
CA ALA A 254 12.08 -5.15 7.67
C ALA A 254 11.27 -5.04 6.37
N ALA A 255 11.88 -5.35 5.21
CA ALA A 255 11.22 -5.36 3.92
C ALA A 255 10.07 -6.39 3.87
N CYS A 256 10.26 -7.59 4.43
CA CYS A 256 9.19 -8.59 4.58
C CYS A 256 8.03 -8.03 5.40
N ALA A 257 8.31 -7.43 6.56
CA ALA A 257 7.29 -6.86 7.42
C ALA A 257 6.48 -5.76 6.73
N ILE A 258 7.15 -4.86 6.00
CA ILE A 258 6.50 -3.81 5.22
C ILE A 258 5.61 -4.41 4.13
N LEU A 259 6.10 -5.39 3.36
CA LEU A 259 5.30 -6.00 2.28
C LEU A 259 4.07 -6.73 2.82
N LEU A 260 4.17 -7.35 3.99
CA LEU A 260 3.02 -8.02 4.61
C LEU A 260 1.97 -7.00 5.08
N VAL A 261 2.40 -5.90 5.73
CA VAL A 261 1.51 -4.79 6.12
C VAL A 261 0.93 -4.08 4.90
N ALA A 262 1.70 -3.85 3.85
CA ALA A 262 1.22 -3.22 2.62
C ALA A 262 0.16 -4.07 1.90
N GLN A 263 0.15 -5.39 2.10
CA GLN A 263 -0.83 -6.29 1.48
C GLN A 263 -2.17 -6.37 2.24
N CYS A 264 -2.15 -6.39 3.57
CA CYS A 264 -3.36 -6.62 4.37
C CYS A 264 -3.55 -5.69 5.59
N GLY A 265 -2.73 -4.66 5.72
CA GLY A 265 -2.81 -3.67 6.78
C GLY A 265 -2.29 -4.19 8.11
N GLU A 266 -2.85 -3.72 9.21
CA GLU A 266 -2.49 -4.16 10.57
C GLU A 266 -2.72 -5.66 10.79
N ALA A 267 -3.59 -6.29 9.99
CA ALA A 267 -3.80 -7.73 9.99
C ALA A 267 -2.58 -8.51 9.49
N GLY A 268 -1.59 -7.84 8.87
CA GLY A 268 -0.34 -8.46 8.43
C GLY A 268 0.58 -8.85 9.58
N LEU A 269 0.45 -8.20 10.74
CA LEU A 269 1.26 -8.52 11.91
C LEU A 269 0.41 -9.27 12.94
N SER A 270 0.87 -10.46 13.34
CA SER A 270 0.34 -11.16 14.50
C SER A 270 0.61 -10.38 15.78
N ASP A 271 -0.04 -10.75 16.88
CA ASP A 271 0.18 -10.10 18.17
C ASP A 271 1.63 -10.25 18.66
N ASP A 272 2.28 -11.38 18.36
CA ASP A 272 3.68 -11.63 18.72
C ASP A 272 4.65 -10.77 17.89
N LEU A 273 4.36 -10.59 16.60
CA LEU A 273 5.08 -9.65 15.75
C LEU A 273 4.89 -8.22 16.22
N LYS A 274 3.67 -7.81 16.57
CA LYS A 274 3.38 -6.47 17.12
C LYS A 274 4.12 -6.18 18.43
N ARG A 275 4.52 -7.20 19.19
CA ARG A 275 5.38 -7.02 20.38
C ARG A 275 6.85 -6.81 20.05
N SER A 276 7.28 -7.21 18.86
CA SER A 276 8.69 -7.21 18.45
C SER A 276 9.03 -6.08 17.48
N ILE A 277 8.11 -5.72 16.59
CA ILE A 277 8.29 -4.71 15.56
C ILE A 277 7.10 -3.73 15.51
N THR A 278 7.38 -2.49 15.12
CA THR A 278 6.37 -1.53 14.66
C THR A 278 6.63 -1.26 13.19
N VAL A 279 5.57 -1.25 12.38
CA VAL A 279 5.60 -0.79 10.99
C VAL A 279 4.76 0.47 10.90
N GLU A 280 5.36 1.56 10.43
CA GLU A 280 4.71 2.86 10.30
C GLU A 280 4.71 3.28 8.83
N GLY A 281 3.70 4.07 8.44
CA GLY A 281 3.56 4.59 7.10
C GLY A 281 2.91 5.97 7.13
N GLU A 282 3.14 6.75 6.08
CA GLU A 282 2.52 8.07 5.94
C GLU A 282 1.02 7.96 5.63
N PRO A 283 0.20 8.95 6.04
CA PRO A 283 -1.20 9.03 5.65
C PRO A 283 -1.38 8.93 4.13
N TRP A 284 -2.42 8.21 3.70
CA TRP A 284 -2.78 8.09 2.28
C TRP A 284 -3.51 9.34 1.79
N PRO A 285 -3.25 9.76 0.54
CA PRO A 285 -4.08 10.77 -0.08
C PRO A 285 -5.48 10.20 -0.35
N ILE A 286 -6.50 11.07 -0.38
CA ILE A 286 -7.90 10.65 -0.43
C ILE A 286 -8.22 9.94 -1.74
N GLU A 287 -7.62 10.38 -2.85
CA GLU A 287 -7.78 9.80 -4.18
C GLU A 287 -7.39 8.31 -4.27
N ASP A 288 -6.50 7.85 -3.38
CA ASP A 288 -5.98 6.48 -3.34
C ASP A 288 -6.72 5.59 -2.32
N CYS A 289 -7.58 6.17 -1.48
CA CYS A 289 -8.31 5.41 -0.46
C CYS A 289 -9.46 4.61 -1.07
N TYR A 290 -9.68 3.39 -0.59
CA TYR A 290 -10.86 2.61 -0.94
C TYR A 290 -12.12 3.25 -0.36
N VAL A 291 -13.22 3.18 -1.10
CA VAL A 291 -14.53 3.66 -0.64
C VAL A 291 -15.48 2.49 -0.54
N VAL A 292 -16.21 2.36 0.57
CA VAL A 292 -17.20 1.30 0.74
C VAL A 292 -18.20 1.28 -0.43
N PRO A 293 -18.67 0.10 -0.87
CA PRO A 293 -19.71 -0.02 -1.88
C PRO A 293 -20.93 0.88 -1.58
N GLN A 294 -21.34 1.70 -2.54
CA GLN A 294 -22.47 2.64 -2.38
C GLN A 294 -23.81 2.06 -2.85
N GLN A 295 -23.76 1.08 -3.75
CA GLN A 295 -24.93 0.50 -4.43
C GLN A 295 -25.02 -1.03 -4.25
N SER A 296 -24.10 -1.60 -3.47
CA SER A 296 -23.88 -3.03 -3.27
C SER A 296 -23.40 -3.24 -1.83
N THR A 297 -23.29 -4.48 -1.37
CA THR A 297 -22.58 -4.84 -0.14
C THR A 297 -21.26 -5.57 -0.41
N THR A 298 -20.95 -5.82 -1.69
CA THR A 298 -19.83 -6.67 -2.12
C THR A 298 -18.68 -5.85 -2.68
N TRP A 299 -17.47 -6.19 -2.26
CA TRP A 299 -16.23 -5.67 -2.83
C TRP A 299 -15.87 -6.42 -4.12
N THR A 300 -15.40 -5.69 -5.12
CA THR A 300 -15.02 -6.23 -6.43
C THR A 300 -13.52 -6.01 -6.65
N PRO A 301 -12.73 -7.08 -6.79
CA PRO A 301 -11.31 -6.93 -7.11
C PRO A 301 -11.13 -6.42 -8.53
N ILE A 302 -10.25 -5.44 -8.71
CA ILE A 302 -9.78 -4.96 -10.01
C ILE A 302 -8.26 -5.03 -10.07
N ASN A 303 -7.70 -5.24 -11.26
CA ASN A 303 -6.25 -5.28 -11.42
C ASN A 303 -5.69 -3.86 -11.45
N HIS A 304 -4.59 -3.62 -10.72
CA HIS A 304 -3.87 -2.35 -10.81
C HIS A 304 -3.29 -2.14 -12.22
N PRO A 305 -3.55 -0.99 -12.90
CA PRO A 305 -3.18 -0.79 -14.30
C PRO A 305 -1.67 -0.88 -14.55
N ASN A 306 -0.86 -0.39 -13.61
CA ASN A 306 0.61 -0.43 -13.73
C ASN A 306 1.23 -1.82 -13.47
N LEU A 307 0.44 -2.81 -13.03
CA LEU A 307 0.95 -4.14 -12.67
C LEU A 307 0.55 -5.25 -13.63
N ARG A 308 -0.31 -5.00 -14.62
CA ARG A 308 -0.67 -6.00 -15.63
C ARG A 308 0.52 -6.39 -16.50
#